data_AF-A0AA36AYC9-F1
#
_entry.id   AF-A0AA36AYC9-F1
#
_cell.length_a   1.000
_cell.length_b   1.000
_cell.length_c   1.000
_cell.angle_alpha   90.00
_cell.angle_beta   90.00
_cell.angle_gamma   90.00
#
_symmetry.space_group_name_H-M   'P 1'
#
loop_
_entity.id
_entity.type
_entity.pdbx_description
1 polymer ?
#
loop_
_entity_poly.entity_id
_entity_poly.type
_entity_poly.pdbx_seq_one_letter_code
_entity_poly.pdbx_strand_id
1 'polypeptide(L)'
;MPSYTLHYFNHRGRAEICRMLFAAAGVQYNDRRIEYSEWDNMRNKMPCNMMPMLELDNRTQIPQSMAMARYLAREFDDYMRMYQDSNCRMMFQRSRDFGCSSEKRMRFEETCRRILPYMERTLDMYNGGNQYFMGDQISMADMMCYCALENPMMENSSFLSSYPKLMSLRERVMNHSKLSSYLQRRCQTDF
;
A
#
# COMPACT_ATOMS: atom_id res chain seq x y z
N MET A 1 9.08 7.53 -20.46
CA MET A 1 8.61 7.58 -19.06
C MET A 1 9.48 8.56 -18.30
N PRO A 2 8.91 9.36 -17.38
CA PRO A 2 9.69 10.23 -16.52
C PRO A 2 10.61 9.40 -15.62
N SER A 3 11.63 10.05 -15.07
CA SER A 3 12.45 9.47 -14.01
C SER A 3 11.72 9.58 -12.66
N TYR A 4 11.75 8.50 -11.88
CA TYR A 4 11.01 8.40 -10.62
C TYR A 4 11.99 8.24 -9.45
N THR A 5 11.79 9.03 -8.39
CA THR A 5 12.44 8.79 -7.08
C THR A 5 11.37 8.68 -6.00
N LEU A 6 11.37 7.58 -5.25
CA LEU A 6 10.47 7.34 -4.14
C LEU A 6 11.22 7.58 -2.83
N HIS A 7 10.83 8.61 -2.07
CA HIS A 7 11.43 8.95 -0.80
C HIS A 7 10.61 8.36 0.36
N TYR A 8 11.23 7.49 1.15
CA TYR A 8 10.62 6.96 2.38
C TYR A 8 11.67 6.47 3.37
N PHE A 9 11.26 6.14 4.60
CA PHE A 9 12.12 5.39 5.52
C PHE A 9 12.47 4.01 4.97
N ASN A 10 13.47 3.35 5.58
CA ASN A 10 13.80 1.96 5.31
C ASN A 10 12.73 0.98 5.86
N HIS A 11 11.47 1.22 5.53
CA HIS A 11 10.28 0.43 5.87
C HIS A 11 9.50 0.12 4.59
N ARG A 12 8.68 -0.92 4.63
CA ARG A 12 7.57 -1.15 3.69
C ARG A 12 6.55 -0.03 3.87
N GLY A 13 5.82 -0.05 4.98
CA GLY A 13 4.89 0.99 5.43
C GLY A 13 4.01 1.56 4.32
N ARG A 14 3.83 2.89 4.32
CA ARG A 14 2.92 3.59 3.38
C ARG A 14 3.47 3.70 1.96
N ALA A 15 4.75 3.43 1.74
CA ALA A 15 5.37 3.52 0.42
C ALA A 15 5.26 2.20 -0.36
N GLU A 16 4.98 1.09 0.32
CA GLU A 16 5.04 -0.25 -0.28
C GLU A 16 4.12 -0.42 -1.48
N ILE A 17 2.92 0.18 -1.43
CA ILE A 17 2.00 0.17 -2.55
C ILE A 17 2.61 0.79 -3.83
N CYS A 18 3.43 1.84 -3.70
CA CYS A 18 4.11 2.44 -4.84
C CYS A 18 5.21 1.52 -5.38
N ARG A 19 5.96 0.85 -4.50
CA ARG A 19 7.01 -0.11 -4.91
C ARG A 19 6.41 -1.32 -5.62
N MET A 20 5.30 -1.85 -5.13
CA MET A 20 4.55 -2.92 -5.79
C MET A 20 4.03 -2.49 -7.16
N LEU A 21 3.54 -1.26 -7.31
CA LEU A 21 3.12 -0.71 -8.61
C LEU A 21 4.29 -0.61 -9.59
N PHE A 22 5.45 -0.10 -9.17
CA PHE A 22 6.66 -0.09 -10.01
C PHE A 22 7.07 -1.50 -10.44
N ALA A 23 7.08 -2.46 -9.50
CA ALA A 23 7.39 -3.85 -9.79
C ALA A 23 6.40 -4.48 -10.78
N ALA A 24 5.10 -4.28 -10.56
CA ALA A 24 4.06 -4.77 -11.45
C ALA A 24 4.10 -4.14 -12.85
N ALA A 25 4.59 -2.91 -12.97
CA ALA A 25 4.77 -2.23 -14.25
C ALA A 25 6.12 -2.55 -14.92
N GLY A 26 7.06 -3.18 -14.21
CA GLY A 26 8.44 -3.36 -14.69
C GLY A 26 9.20 -2.05 -14.86
N VAL A 27 8.79 -0.99 -14.15
CA VAL A 27 9.35 0.36 -14.28
C VAL A 27 10.47 0.56 -13.26
N GLN A 28 11.63 0.98 -13.73
CA GLN A 28 12.75 1.31 -12.86
C GLN A 28 12.53 2.65 -12.16
N TYR A 29 12.94 2.72 -10.90
CA TYR A 29 12.86 3.92 -10.07
C TYR A 29 14.00 3.91 -9.05
N ASN A 30 14.32 5.09 -8.51
CA ASN A 30 15.23 5.23 -7.39
C ASN A 30 14.47 5.07 -6.06
N ASP A 31 14.69 3.98 -5.34
CA ASP A 31 14.12 3.72 -4.01
C ASP A 31 14.98 4.41 -2.93
N ARG A 32 14.77 5.72 -2.73
CA ARG A 32 15.53 6.52 -1.77
C ARG A 32 15.06 6.27 -0.35
N ARG A 33 15.77 5.37 0.34
CA ARG A 33 15.55 5.02 1.75
C ARG A 33 16.31 5.97 2.66
N ILE A 34 15.58 6.80 3.39
CA ILE A 34 16.09 7.87 4.25
C ILE A 34 16.21 7.36 5.68
N GLU A 35 17.38 7.52 6.28
CA GLU A 35 17.61 7.22 7.69
C GLU A 35 16.93 8.27 8.59
N TYR A 36 16.53 7.87 9.79
CA TYR A 36 15.85 8.78 10.74
C TYR A 36 16.70 10.00 11.10
N SER A 37 18.03 9.85 11.16
CA SER A 37 18.97 10.95 11.42
C SER A 37 18.99 12.00 10.30
N GLU A 38 18.62 11.63 9.07
CA GLU A 38 18.55 12.55 7.93
C GLU A 38 17.20 13.25 7.82
N TRP A 39 16.16 12.73 8.49
CA TRP A 39 14.78 13.16 8.32
C TRP A 39 14.59 14.64 8.63
N ASP A 40 15.14 15.14 9.74
CA ASP A 40 14.94 16.54 10.14
C ASP A 40 15.49 17.52 9.10
N ASN A 41 16.60 17.17 8.45
CA ASN A 41 17.20 17.97 7.36
C ASN A 41 16.38 17.91 6.06
N MET A 42 15.71 16.79 5.81
CA MET A 42 14.89 16.58 4.61
C MET A 42 13.48 17.15 4.74
N ARG A 43 12.92 17.15 5.95
CA ARG A 43 11.52 17.47 6.23
C ARG A 43 11.11 18.83 5.68
N ASN A 44 11.91 19.87 5.91
CA ASN A 44 11.60 21.24 5.46
C ASN A 44 11.71 21.43 3.94
N LYS A 45 12.31 20.47 3.24
CA LYS A 45 12.45 20.47 1.77
C LYS A 45 11.33 19.69 1.09
N MET A 46 10.49 18.98 1.85
CA MET A 46 9.41 18.17 1.31
C MET A 46 8.07 18.90 1.36
N PRO A 47 7.22 18.78 0.32
CA PRO A 47 5.87 19.31 0.38
C PRO A 47 5.11 18.70 1.56
N CYS A 48 4.41 19.56 2.30
CA CYS A 48 3.68 19.18 3.50
C CYS A 48 4.54 18.59 4.64
N ASN A 49 5.87 18.67 4.55
CA ASN A 49 6.82 18.22 5.57
C ASN A 49 6.57 16.77 6.02
N MET A 50 6.28 15.87 5.07
CA MET A 50 5.87 14.50 5.33
C MET A 50 6.42 13.49 4.33
N MET A 51 6.46 12.23 4.77
CA MET A 51 6.79 11.06 3.95
C MET A 51 5.63 10.05 3.95
N PRO A 52 5.47 9.23 2.89
CA PRO A 52 6.31 9.18 1.69
C PRO A 52 6.05 10.34 0.70
N MET A 53 6.99 10.52 -0.22
CA MET A 53 6.92 11.50 -1.32
C MET A 53 7.47 10.89 -2.61
N LEU A 54 6.76 11.07 -3.72
CA LEU A 54 7.17 10.67 -5.06
C LEU A 54 7.69 11.89 -5.82
N GLU A 55 8.88 11.79 -6.39
CA GLU A 55 9.50 12.83 -7.18
C GLU A 55 9.61 12.40 -8.65
N LEU A 56 9.18 13.29 -9.55
CA LEU A 56 9.18 13.10 -11.00
C LEU A 56 10.18 14.07 -11.64
N ASP A 57 11.09 13.54 -12.46
CA ASP A 57 12.07 14.32 -13.23
C ASP A 57 12.88 15.32 -12.40
N ASN A 58 13.15 14.95 -11.15
CA ASN A 58 13.84 15.77 -10.15
C ASN A 58 13.23 17.18 -9.99
N ARG A 59 11.91 17.31 -10.20
CA ARG A 59 11.20 18.60 -10.26
C ARG A 59 9.88 18.53 -9.51
N THR A 60 8.99 17.66 -9.93
CA THR A 60 7.62 17.61 -9.39
C THR A 60 7.57 16.67 -8.21
N GLN A 61 7.17 17.18 -7.05
CA GLN A 61 7.10 16.42 -5.81
C GLN A 61 5.64 16.21 -5.40
N ILE A 62 5.26 14.94 -5.23
CA ILE A 62 3.89 14.50 -4.91
C ILE A 62 3.93 13.80 -3.54
N PRO A 63 3.46 14.45 -2.45
CA PRO A 63 3.30 13.79 -1.17
C PRO A 63 2.03 12.91 -1.16
N GLN A 64 1.75 12.28 -0.01
CA GLN A 64 0.57 11.43 0.24
C GLN A 64 0.57 10.12 -0.56
N SER A 65 0.98 9.04 0.11
CA SER A 65 0.99 7.65 -0.39
C SER A 65 -0.14 7.28 -1.35
N MET A 66 -1.40 7.58 -1.02
CA MET A 66 -2.54 7.23 -1.86
C MET A 66 -2.69 8.11 -3.11
N ALA A 67 -2.29 9.38 -3.04
CA ALA A 67 -2.25 10.25 -4.22
C ALA A 67 -1.13 9.80 -5.18
N MET A 68 0.04 9.49 -4.64
CA MET A 68 1.17 8.93 -5.38
C MET A 68 0.78 7.63 -6.08
N ALA A 69 0.19 6.69 -5.34
CA ALA A 69 -0.16 5.38 -5.88
C ALA A 69 -1.28 5.47 -6.94
N ARG A 70 -2.28 6.35 -6.77
CA ARG A 70 -3.28 6.63 -7.83
C ARG A 70 -2.67 7.29 -9.07
N TYR A 71 -1.66 8.14 -8.90
CA TYR A 71 -0.91 8.70 -10.02
C TYR A 71 -0.18 7.59 -10.78
N LEU A 72 0.65 6.80 -10.09
CA LEU A 72 1.40 5.68 -10.69
C LEU A 72 0.49 4.64 -11.36
N ALA A 73 -0.60 4.26 -10.70
CA ALA A 73 -1.59 3.36 -11.27
C ALA A 73 -2.12 3.87 -12.62
N ARG A 74 -2.49 5.16 -12.71
CA ARG A 74 -2.99 5.75 -13.96
C ARG A 74 -1.92 5.83 -15.05
N GLU A 75 -0.66 6.06 -14.69
CA GLU A 75 0.44 6.16 -15.65
C GLU A 75 0.88 4.80 -16.20
N PHE A 76 0.77 3.73 -15.40
CA PHE A 76 1.28 2.42 -15.76
C PHE A 76 0.28 1.55 -16.50
N ASP A 77 -0.98 1.52 -16.04
CA ASP A 77 -2.00 0.70 -16.65
C ASP A 77 -3.41 1.09 -16.16
N ASP A 78 -4.38 1.12 -17.06
CA ASP A 78 -5.78 1.36 -16.71
C ASP A 78 -6.32 0.35 -15.69
N TYR A 79 -5.84 -0.89 -15.72
CA TYR A 79 -6.24 -1.94 -14.80
C TYR A 79 -5.63 -1.82 -13.41
N MET A 80 -4.55 -1.05 -13.25
CA MET A 80 -3.99 -0.75 -11.93
C MET A 80 -4.81 0.32 -11.19
N ARG A 81 -5.82 0.92 -11.81
CA ARG A 81 -6.64 1.96 -11.17
C ARG A 81 -7.49 1.38 -10.04
N MET A 82 -7.62 2.16 -8.96
CA MET A 82 -8.67 1.95 -7.97
C MET A 82 -9.85 2.84 -8.37
N TYR A 83 -10.94 2.25 -8.88
CA TYR A 83 -12.17 3.01 -9.15
C TYR A 83 -12.76 3.47 -7.81
N GLN A 84 -12.95 4.77 -7.66
CA GLN A 84 -13.66 5.34 -6.52
C GLN A 84 -14.88 6.11 -7.03
N ASP A 85 -16.02 5.96 -6.35
CA ASP A 85 -17.21 6.80 -6.54
C ASP A 85 -16.89 8.28 -6.22
N SER A 86 -17.61 9.18 -6.91
CA SER A 86 -17.68 10.63 -6.76
C SER A 86 -17.70 11.17 -5.32
N ASN A 87 -18.13 10.36 -4.35
CA ASN A 87 -18.28 10.78 -2.95
C ASN A 87 -17.04 10.54 -2.07
N CYS A 88 -15.82 10.43 -2.63
CA CYS A 88 -14.51 10.22 -2.00
C CYS A 88 -14.17 11.04 -0.72
N ARG A 89 -14.94 10.93 0.35
CA ARG A 89 -14.67 11.59 1.63
C ARG A 89 -13.72 10.72 2.44
N MET A 90 -12.43 10.96 2.29
CA MET A 90 -11.46 10.62 3.33
C MET A 90 -11.62 11.62 4.49
N MET A 91 -12.28 11.22 5.57
CA MET A 91 -12.20 11.96 6.83
C MET A 91 -10.81 11.74 7.46
N PHE A 92 -9.91 12.70 7.28
CA PHE A 92 -8.71 12.81 8.09
C PHE A 92 -9.09 13.41 9.45
N GLN A 93 -9.27 12.57 10.47
CA GLN A 93 -9.12 13.04 11.84
C GLN A 93 -7.67 12.81 12.25
N ARG A 94 -6.88 13.89 12.21
CA ARG A 94 -5.51 13.91 12.73
C ARG A 94 -5.58 13.73 14.26
N SER A 95 -5.37 12.50 14.74
CA SER A 95 -5.01 12.27 16.15
C SER A 95 -3.49 12.24 16.22
N ARG A 96 -2.88 13.38 16.57
CA ARG A 96 -1.47 13.41 16.99
C ARG A 96 -1.45 13.05 18.47
N ASP A 97 -1.27 11.77 18.77
CA ASP A 97 -0.81 11.35 20.10
C ASP A 97 0.25 10.28 19.91
N PHE A 98 1.51 10.61 20.22
CA PHE A 98 2.62 9.65 20.30
C PHE A 98 2.66 9.02 21.70
N GLY A 99 1.57 8.33 22.09
CA GLY A 99 1.51 7.43 23.24
C GLY A 99 1.15 6.00 22.83
N CYS A 100 1.81 5.00 23.40
CA CYS A 100 1.49 3.57 23.34
C CYS A 100 0.47 3.24 24.47
N SER A 101 -0.39 2.21 24.49
CA SER A 101 -0.40 0.94 23.75
C SER A 101 -1.75 0.19 23.67
N SER A 102 -2.89 0.65 24.25
CA SER A 102 -4.17 -0.10 24.20
C SER A 102 -5.22 0.50 23.26
N GLU A 103 -5.48 1.80 23.34
CA GLU A 103 -6.56 2.45 22.57
C GLU A 103 -6.34 2.41 21.06
N LYS A 104 -5.10 2.65 20.60
CA LYS A 104 -4.75 2.52 19.18
C LYS A 104 -4.90 1.09 18.68
N ARG A 105 -4.58 0.10 19.52
CA ARG A 105 -4.74 -1.32 19.20
C ARG A 105 -6.22 -1.66 19.10
N MET A 106 -7.04 -1.21 20.05
CA MET A 106 -8.50 -1.37 20.00
C MET A 106 -9.10 -0.74 18.75
N ARG A 107 -8.70 0.49 18.40
CA ARG A 107 -9.18 1.19 17.21
C ARG A 107 -8.78 0.48 15.91
N PHE A 108 -7.56 -0.07 15.88
CA PHE A 108 -7.11 -0.92 14.77
C PHE A 108 -7.97 -2.18 14.67
N GLU A 109 -8.15 -2.91 15.77
CA GLU A 109 -8.97 -4.12 15.80
C GLU A 109 -10.43 -3.86 15.40
N GLU A 110 -11.04 -2.78 15.89
CA GLU A 110 -12.38 -2.35 15.51
C GLU A 110 -12.48 -2.01 14.02
N THR A 111 -11.48 -1.31 13.49
CA THR A 111 -11.37 -1.01 12.06
C THR A 111 -11.33 -2.31 11.25
N CYS A 112 -10.54 -3.30 11.68
CA CYS A 112 -10.45 -4.59 11.02
C CYS A 112 -11.76 -5.40 11.13
N ARG A 113 -12.40 -5.44 12.30
CA ARG A 113 -13.72 -6.08 12.49
C ARG A 113 -14.78 -5.50 11.57
N ARG A 114 -14.71 -4.21 11.26
CA ARG A 114 -15.66 -3.54 10.34
C ARG A 114 -15.30 -3.76 8.87
N ILE A 115 -14.02 -3.66 8.52
CA ILE A 115 -13.58 -3.61 7.11
C ILE A 115 -13.37 -5.01 6.53
N LEU A 116 -12.76 -5.94 7.26
CA LEU A 116 -12.41 -7.27 6.70
C LEU A 116 -13.63 -8.08 6.24
N PRO A 117 -14.75 -8.15 6.98
CA PRO A 117 -15.95 -8.85 6.49
C PRO A 117 -16.53 -8.19 5.24
N TYR A 118 -16.44 -6.87 5.13
CA TYR A 118 -16.87 -6.16 3.93
C TYR A 118 -15.95 -6.48 2.75
N MET A 119 -14.63 -6.44 2.94
CA MET A 119 -13.66 -6.78 1.90
C MET A 119 -13.80 -8.23 1.41
N GLU A 120 -13.98 -9.20 2.31
CA GLU A 120 -14.23 -10.61 1.97
C GLU A 120 -15.48 -10.75 1.08
N ARG A 121 -16.58 -10.08 1.45
CA ARG A 121 -17.81 -10.06 0.64
C ARG A 121 -17.63 -9.34 -0.69
N THR A 122 -16.89 -8.23 -0.71
CA THR A 122 -16.64 -7.48 -1.96
C THR A 122 -15.82 -8.32 -2.92
N LEU A 123 -14.84 -9.08 -2.43
CA LEU A 123 -14.09 -10.02 -3.26
C LEU A 123 -15.00 -11.09 -3.85
N ASP A 124 -15.97 -11.59 -3.07
CA ASP A 124 -16.96 -12.58 -3.53
C ASP A 124 -17.84 -12.11 -4.68
N MET A 125 -18.06 -10.80 -4.82
CA MET A 125 -18.94 -10.23 -5.85
C MET A 125 -18.51 -10.56 -7.28
N TYR A 126 -17.22 -10.83 -7.50
CA TYR A 126 -16.67 -11.17 -8.82
C TYR A 126 -16.11 -12.60 -8.82
N ASN A 127 -16.69 -13.44 -9.67
CA ASN A 127 -16.28 -14.84 -9.86
C ASN A 127 -16.14 -15.65 -8.55
N GLY A 128 -17.03 -15.40 -7.58
CA GLY A 128 -17.04 -16.06 -6.27
C GLY A 128 -15.84 -15.74 -5.38
N GLY A 129 -15.05 -14.71 -5.71
CA GLY A 129 -13.81 -14.34 -5.04
C GLY A 129 -12.61 -15.23 -5.37
N ASN A 130 -12.71 -16.03 -6.42
CA ASN A 130 -11.63 -16.93 -6.85
C ASN A 130 -10.56 -16.22 -7.71
N GLN A 131 -10.78 -14.95 -8.05
CA GLN A 131 -9.83 -14.10 -8.77
C GLN A 131 -9.61 -12.78 -8.02
N TYR A 132 -9.11 -11.73 -8.68
CA TYR A 132 -8.82 -10.44 -8.06
C TYR A 132 -10.11 -9.63 -7.80
N PHE A 133 -10.01 -8.52 -7.08
CA PHE A 133 -11.16 -7.65 -6.82
C PHE A 133 -11.87 -7.15 -8.08
N MET A 134 -11.16 -7.08 -9.21
CA MET A 134 -11.67 -6.63 -10.51
C MET A 134 -11.77 -7.77 -11.54
N GLY A 135 -11.83 -9.03 -11.09
CA GLY A 135 -11.90 -10.19 -11.98
C GLY A 135 -10.52 -10.80 -12.26
N ASP A 136 -10.19 -11.07 -13.51
CA ASP A 136 -8.98 -11.82 -13.90
C ASP A 136 -7.68 -11.01 -13.85
N GLN A 137 -7.77 -9.68 -13.71
CA GLN A 137 -6.60 -8.80 -13.70
C GLN A 137 -6.27 -8.26 -12.31
N ILE A 138 -4.98 -8.25 -11.97
CA ILE A 138 -4.48 -7.66 -10.74
C ILE A 138 -4.55 -6.14 -10.79
N SER A 139 -5.09 -5.53 -9.73
CA SER A 139 -5.25 -4.08 -9.60
C SER A 139 -4.51 -3.55 -8.37
N MET A 140 -4.46 -2.23 -8.22
CA MET A 140 -3.96 -1.60 -7.00
C MET A 140 -4.76 -2.01 -5.76
N ALA A 141 -6.04 -2.41 -5.89
CA ALA A 141 -6.84 -2.86 -4.75
C ALA A 141 -6.28 -4.16 -4.14
N ASP A 142 -5.85 -5.10 -5.00
CA ASP A 142 -5.26 -6.37 -4.59
C ASP A 142 -3.89 -6.17 -3.93
N MET A 143 -3.06 -5.31 -4.53
CA MET A 143 -1.75 -4.94 -3.96
C MET A 143 -1.90 -4.21 -2.62
N MET A 144 -2.88 -3.31 -2.50
CA MET A 144 -3.17 -2.60 -1.26
C MET A 144 -3.67 -3.54 -0.18
N CYS A 145 -4.52 -4.51 -0.53
CA CYS A 145 -4.96 -5.58 0.38
C CYS A 145 -3.77 -6.41 0.87
N TYR A 146 -2.84 -6.75 -0.04
CA TYR A 146 -1.62 -7.46 0.32
C TYR A 146 -0.77 -6.67 1.32
N CYS A 147 -0.32 -5.45 0.95
CA CYS A 147 0.65 -4.69 1.74
C CYS A 147 0.07 -4.15 3.05
N ALA A 148 -1.23 -3.78 3.10
CA ALA A 148 -1.86 -3.29 4.32
C ALA A 148 -1.97 -4.36 5.42
N LEU A 149 -2.06 -5.63 5.02
CA LEU A 149 -2.28 -6.76 5.91
C LEU A 149 -0.98 -7.50 6.26
N GLU A 150 0.17 -7.10 5.73
CA GLU A 150 1.44 -7.76 6.03
C GLU A 150 1.82 -7.68 7.51
N ASN A 151 1.92 -6.49 8.09
CA ASN A 151 2.29 -6.34 9.50
C ASN A 151 1.28 -7.00 10.45
N PRO A 152 -0.05 -6.84 10.26
CA PRO A 152 -1.03 -7.60 11.05
C PRO A 152 -0.86 -9.13 10.97
N MET A 153 -0.50 -9.66 9.80
CA MET A 153 -0.24 -11.09 9.61
C MET A 153 1.09 -11.56 10.22
N MET A 154 2.10 -10.68 10.29
CA MET A 154 3.36 -10.96 10.99
C MET A 154 3.15 -10.99 12.51
N GLU A 155 2.30 -10.10 13.04
CA GLU A 155 1.94 -10.08 14.47
C GLU A 155 1.05 -11.25 14.87
N ASN A 156 0.14 -11.68 14.00
CA ASN A 156 -0.77 -12.80 14.23
C ASN A 156 -0.99 -13.57 12.93
N SER A 157 -0.37 -14.74 12.79
CA SER A 157 -0.51 -15.58 11.60
C SER A 157 -1.95 -16.05 11.34
N SER A 158 -2.78 -16.13 12.38
CA SER A 158 -4.20 -16.49 12.31
C SER A 158 -5.12 -15.29 12.06
N PHE A 159 -4.59 -14.09 11.81
CA PHE A 159 -5.35 -12.85 11.69
C PHE A 159 -6.45 -12.91 10.61
N LEU A 160 -6.23 -13.66 9.53
CA LEU A 160 -7.20 -13.85 8.45
C LEU A 160 -7.90 -15.22 8.44
N SER A 161 -7.84 -15.98 9.54
CA SER A 161 -8.44 -17.33 9.61
C SER A 161 -9.95 -17.37 9.31
N SER A 162 -10.70 -16.31 9.66
CA SER A 162 -12.12 -16.16 9.32
C SER A 162 -12.40 -15.62 7.91
N TYR A 163 -11.36 -15.32 7.12
CA TYR A 163 -11.45 -14.65 5.81
C TYR A 163 -10.65 -15.44 4.74
N PRO A 164 -11.09 -16.65 4.38
CA PRO A 164 -10.34 -17.54 3.50
C PRO A 164 -10.13 -16.99 2.08
N LYS A 165 -11.04 -16.16 1.55
CA LYS A 165 -10.88 -15.57 0.20
C LYS A 165 -9.83 -14.48 0.22
N LEU A 166 -9.80 -13.63 1.25
CA LEU A 166 -8.72 -12.65 1.43
C LEU A 166 -7.36 -13.34 1.63
N MET A 167 -7.31 -14.46 2.36
CA MET A 167 -6.08 -15.25 2.48
C MET A 167 -5.61 -15.77 1.11
N SER A 168 -6.52 -16.39 0.35
CA SER A 168 -6.25 -16.89 -1.01
C SER A 168 -5.86 -15.77 -1.97
N LEU A 169 -6.45 -14.57 -1.86
CA LEU A 169 -6.08 -13.40 -2.65
C LEU A 169 -4.64 -12.98 -2.37
N ARG A 170 -4.23 -12.94 -1.09
CA ARG A 170 -2.86 -12.58 -0.72
C ARG A 170 -1.84 -13.57 -1.29
N GLU A 171 -2.14 -14.87 -1.25
CA GLU A 171 -1.31 -15.90 -1.88
C GLU A 171 -1.22 -15.70 -3.40
N ARG A 172 -2.34 -15.37 -4.06
CA ARG A 172 -2.35 -15.07 -5.50
C ARG A 172 -1.54 -13.82 -5.86
N VAL A 173 -1.58 -12.78 -5.03
CA VAL A 173 -0.75 -11.58 -5.22
C VAL A 173 0.73 -11.90 -5.01
N MET A 174 1.07 -12.66 -3.98
CA MET A 174 2.45 -13.07 -3.69
C MET A 174 3.08 -13.90 -4.83
N ASN A 175 2.28 -14.75 -5.46
CA ASN A 175 2.72 -15.62 -6.54
C ASN A 175 2.50 -15.03 -7.95
N HIS A 176 2.00 -13.80 -8.04
CA HIS A 176 1.76 -13.16 -9.34
C HIS A 176 3.08 -12.96 -10.09
N SER A 177 3.10 -13.27 -11.39
CA SER A 177 4.31 -13.29 -12.23
C SER A 177 5.13 -11.99 -12.17
N LYS A 178 4.45 -10.85 -12.08
CA LYS A 178 5.11 -9.52 -12.03
C LYS A 178 5.57 -9.11 -10.62
N LEU A 179 5.06 -9.73 -9.55
CA LEU A 179 5.31 -9.30 -8.16
C LEU A 179 6.17 -10.29 -7.38
N SER A 180 6.08 -11.58 -7.67
CA SER A 180 6.73 -12.63 -6.87
C SER A 180 8.23 -12.39 -6.72
N SER A 181 8.92 -12.08 -7.83
CA SER A 181 10.36 -11.82 -7.81
C SER A 181 10.75 -10.55 -7.02
N TYR A 182 9.89 -9.53 -6.99
CA TYR A 182 10.08 -8.33 -6.19
C TYR A 182 9.92 -8.64 -4.70
N LEU A 183 8.83 -9.32 -4.32
CA LEU A 183 8.51 -9.62 -2.94
C LEU A 183 9.53 -10.56 -2.28
N GLN A 184 10.14 -11.46 -3.05
CA GLN A 184 11.23 -12.33 -2.59
C GLN A 184 12.56 -11.59 -2.39
N ARG A 185 12.85 -10.58 -3.21
CA ARG A 185 14.15 -9.88 -3.21
C ARG A 185 14.17 -8.58 -2.39
N ARG A 186 13.01 -7.98 -2.10
CA ARG A 186 12.96 -6.73 -1.33
C ARG A 186 13.57 -6.91 0.06
N CYS A 187 14.15 -5.85 0.61
CA CYS A 187 14.70 -5.86 1.95
C CYS A 187 13.64 -6.29 2.98
N GLN A 188 14.03 -7.17 3.90
CA GLN A 188 13.20 -7.55 5.04
C GLN A 188 13.28 -6.45 6.10
N THR A 189 12.13 -5.88 6.46
CA THR A 189 12.01 -4.78 7.42
C THR A 189 10.85 -5.08 8.36
N ASP A 190 10.94 -4.70 9.63
CA ASP A 190 9.91 -4.98 10.63
C ASP A 190 8.58 -4.27 10.35
N PHE A 191 8.62 -3.17 9.60
CA PHE A 191 7.46 -2.33 9.25
C PHE A 191 7.36 -2.06 7.76
#